data_AF-R5APH1-F1
#
_entry.id   AF-R5APH1-F1
#
_cell.length_a   1.000
_cell.length_b   1.000
_cell.length_c   1.000
_cell.angle_alpha   90.00
_cell.angle_beta   90.00
_cell.angle_gamma   90.00
#
_symmetry.space_group_name_H-M   'P 1'
#
loop_
_entity.id
_entity.type
_entity.pdbx_description
1 polymer ?
#
loop_
_entity_poly.entity_id
_entity_poly.type
_entity_poly.pdbx_seq_one_letter_code
_entity_poly.pdbx_strand_id
1 'polypeptide(L)'
;MIVSIEGFLLDNLLMNYLMLRLCSALSGYPLRRAAGLGASALGAGYALLSVTRLPALAFPVPKLLLGCLLVLPLVHDRRDYVRALLLLYVSACLMGGLVLCVCILLGGSLRSGVLVGTIPLRIALLGAVLSAGLPRLFRMLKNMFDGRETHVQISIVLSDRTLALTALVDSGNMLTEPISGKPIVIVQHGLLKRPLENCRPVAYRTIDGAGYLQAIEPKRIRVFYRRWHTVDAFVAESPTPIAGAEAILAASLIPAERRGQNAETSGGMAETPISAAASEAQQGTVLHTFGRNAAAAVCGGGRTGVDQTLDDGGTGSQERAD
;
A
#
# COMPACT_ATOMS: atom_id res chain seq x y z
N MET A 1 -45.48 -10.08 -15.46
CA MET A 1 -44.80 -8.78 -15.34
C MET A 1 -44.26 -8.43 -16.71
N ILE A 2 -44.61 -7.27 -17.27
CA ILE A 2 -43.99 -6.79 -18.52
C ILE A 2 -42.71 -6.07 -18.11
N VAL A 3 -41.56 -6.51 -18.65
CA VAL A 3 -40.25 -5.91 -18.38
C VAL A 3 -39.78 -5.21 -19.66
N SER A 4 -39.67 -3.89 -19.62
CA SER A 4 -39.11 -3.08 -20.71
C SER A 4 -37.65 -3.46 -20.95
N ILE A 5 -37.30 -3.76 -22.20
CA ILE A 5 -35.95 -4.19 -22.60
C ILE A 5 -34.94 -3.07 -22.30
N GLU A 6 -35.35 -1.82 -22.50
CA GLU A 6 -34.60 -0.59 -22.24
C GLU A 6 -34.22 -0.47 -20.77
N GLY A 7 -35.18 -0.70 -19.86
CA GLY A 7 -34.98 -0.66 -18.42
C GLY A 7 -34.04 -1.78 -17.95
N PHE A 8 -34.29 -3.02 -18.40
CA PHE A 8 -33.42 -4.15 -18.08
C PHE A 8 -31.98 -3.93 -18.57
N LEU A 9 -31.81 -3.40 -19.79
CA LEU A 9 -30.48 -3.12 -20.34
C LEU A 9 -29.78 -1.98 -19.59
N LEU A 10 -30.52 -0.93 -19.19
CA LEU A 10 -30.01 0.19 -18.41
C LEU A 10 -29.57 -0.23 -17.00
N ASP A 11 -30.37 -1.05 -16.30
CA ASP A 11 -30.03 -1.57 -14.97
C ASP A 11 -28.76 -2.43 -15.01
N ASN A 12 -28.61 -3.31 -16.01
CA ASN A 12 -27.41 -4.12 -16.19
C ASN A 12 -26.19 -3.26 -16.60
N LEU A 13 -26.37 -2.30 -17.51
CA LEU A 13 -25.32 -1.35 -17.91
C LEU A 13 -24.81 -0.56 -16.71
N LEU A 14 -25.72 -0.05 -15.89
CA LEU A 14 -25.43 0.69 -14.68
C LEU A 14 -24.68 -0.19 -13.66
N MET A 15 -25.25 -1.34 -13.28
CA MET A 15 -24.63 -2.24 -12.29
C MET A 15 -23.22 -2.70 -12.70
N ASN A 16 -23.01 -3.05 -13.98
CA ASN A 16 -21.68 -3.40 -14.49
C ASN A 16 -20.70 -2.23 -14.42
N TYR A 17 -21.15 -1.01 -14.74
CA TYR A 17 -20.30 0.19 -14.67
C TYR A 17 -19.89 0.53 -13.24
N LEU A 18 -20.83 0.43 -12.30
CA LEU A 18 -20.61 0.71 -10.88
C LEU A 18 -19.68 -0.32 -10.25
N MET A 19 -19.85 -1.60 -10.58
CA MET A 19 -18.95 -2.70 -10.21
C MET A 19 -17.51 -2.44 -10.72
N LEU A 20 -17.33 -2.14 -12.01
CA LEU A 20 -16.01 -1.81 -12.58
C LEU A 20 -15.38 -0.57 -11.95
N ARG A 21 -16.19 0.45 -11.61
CA ARG A 21 -15.76 1.67 -10.92
C ARG A 21 -15.36 1.43 -9.47
N LEU A 22 -16.00 0.49 -8.77
CA LEU A 22 -15.60 0.05 -7.44
C LEU A 22 -14.32 -0.79 -7.50
N CYS A 23 -14.22 -1.74 -8.44
CA CYS A 23 -13.00 -2.51 -8.68
C CYS A 23 -11.78 -1.61 -8.96
N SER A 24 -11.93 -0.57 -9.80
CA SER A 24 -10.92 0.47 -10.06
C SER A 24 -10.50 1.24 -8.80
N ALA A 25 -11.40 1.42 -7.83
CA ALA A 25 -11.09 2.10 -6.58
C ALA A 25 -10.35 1.22 -5.58
N LEU A 26 -10.73 -0.07 -5.50
CA LEU A 26 -10.09 -1.06 -4.64
C LEU A 26 -8.68 -1.42 -5.15
N SER A 27 -8.51 -1.55 -6.46
CA SER A 27 -7.22 -1.89 -7.08
C SER A 27 -6.26 -0.69 -7.19
N GLY A 28 -6.81 0.52 -7.35
CA GLY A 28 -6.05 1.74 -7.66
C GLY A 28 -5.78 1.95 -9.16
N TYR A 29 -6.08 0.97 -10.03
CA TYR A 29 -5.82 1.09 -11.46
C TYR A 29 -6.81 2.06 -12.15
N PRO A 30 -6.34 2.94 -13.06
CA PRO A 30 -7.17 3.99 -13.66
C PRO A 30 -8.10 3.45 -14.75
N LEU A 31 -9.40 3.39 -14.48
CA LEU A 31 -10.41 3.03 -15.49
C LEU A 31 -10.75 4.22 -16.42
N ARG A 32 -10.40 4.12 -17.70
CA ARG A 32 -10.82 5.09 -18.74
C ARG A 32 -12.35 5.03 -18.89
N ARG A 33 -13.04 6.18 -18.78
CA ARG A 33 -14.52 6.26 -18.75
C ARG A 33 -15.18 5.50 -19.92
N ALA A 34 -14.72 5.73 -21.15
CA ALA A 34 -15.26 5.09 -22.35
C ALA A 34 -15.03 3.57 -22.38
N ALA A 35 -13.87 3.09 -21.91
CA ALA A 35 -13.57 1.66 -21.87
C ALA A 35 -14.40 0.94 -20.80
N GLY A 36 -14.62 1.58 -19.64
CA GLY A 36 -15.56 1.10 -18.62
C GLY A 36 -17.00 1.03 -19.15
N LEU A 37 -17.47 2.06 -19.86
CA LEU A 37 -18.80 2.05 -20.51
C LEU A 37 -18.93 0.93 -21.55
N GLY A 38 -17.92 0.74 -22.42
CA GLY A 38 -17.90 -0.32 -23.42
C GLY A 38 -17.99 -1.73 -22.81
N ALA A 39 -17.18 -2.03 -21.79
CA ALA A 39 -17.28 -3.29 -21.06
C ALA A 39 -18.64 -3.47 -20.37
N SER A 40 -19.18 -2.40 -19.79
CA SER A 40 -20.50 -2.44 -19.14
C SER A 40 -21.63 -2.74 -20.14
N ALA A 41 -21.53 -2.21 -21.36
CA ALA A 41 -22.46 -2.49 -22.46
C ALA A 41 -22.33 -3.93 -22.97
N LEU A 42 -21.12 -4.48 -23.05
CA LEU A 42 -20.90 -5.91 -23.35
C LEU A 42 -21.56 -6.80 -22.28
N GLY A 43 -21.40 -6.47 -21.00
CA GLY A 43 -22.06 -7.17 -19.89
C GLY A 43 -23.60 -7.07 -19.92
N ALA A 44 -24.14 -5.91 -20.31
CA ALA A 44 -25.58 -5.72 -20.46
C ALA A 44 -26.16 -6.50 -21.66
N GLY A 45 -25.45 -6.50 -22.81
CA GLY A 45 -25.80 -7.30 -23.97
C GLY A 45 -25.75 -8.80 -23.68
N TYR A 46 -24.74 -9.27 -22.94
CA TYR A 46 -24.67 -10.64 -22.43
C TYR A 46 -25.89 -10.99 -21.56
N ALA A 47 -26.27 -10.12 -20.62
CA ALA A 47 -27.40 -10.35 -19.74
C ALA A 47 -28.72 -10.47 -20.53
N LEU A 48 -28.93 -9.61 -21.54
CA LEU A 48 -30.11 -9.69 -22.42
C LEU A 48 -30.10 -10.98 -23.25
N LEU A 49 -28.95 -11.38 -23.80
CA LEU A 49 -28.81 -12.61 -24.59
C LEU A 49 -29.09 -13.87 -23.75
N SER A 50 -28.64 -13.87 -22.48
CA SER A 50 -28.86 -14.93 -21.49
C SER A 50 -30.32 -15.12 -21.09
N VAL A 51 -31.17 -14.09 -21.24
CA VAL A 51 -32.60 -14.14 -20.91
C VAL A 51 -33.45 -14.44 -22.15
N THR A 52 -33.00 -14.05 -23.35
CA THR A 52 -33.83 -14.05 -24.57
C THR A 52 -33.54 -15.17 -25.57
N ARG A 53 -32.27 -15.50 -25.82
CA ARG A 53 -31.87 -16.41 -26.93
C ARG A 53 -31.12 -17.64 -26.45
N LEU A 54 -30.33 -17.53 -25.39
CA LEU A 54 -29.37 -18.54 -24.97
C LEU A 54 -29.41 -18.73 -23.44
N PRO A 55 -30.38 -19.50 -22.89
CA PRO A 55 -30.47 -19.75 -21.45
C PRO A 55 -29.22 -20.47 -20.89
N ALA A 56 -28.41 -21.12 -21.74
CA ALA A 56 -27.11 -21.67 -21.35
C ALA A 56 -26.13 -20.61 -20.78
N LEU A 57 -26.26 -19.32 -21.15
CA LEU A 57 -25.46 -18.23 -20.55
C LEU A 57 -25.86 -17.91 -19.10
N ALA A 58 -26.98 -18.46 -18.61
CA ALA A 58 -27.42 -18.30 -17.23
C ALA A 58 -26.61 -19.18 -16.25
N PHE A 59 -25.92 -20.22 -16.73
CA PHE A 59 -25.05 -21.07 -15.92
C PHE A 59 -23.86 -20.29 -15.31
N PRO A 60 -23.29 -20.75 -14.18
CA PRO A 60 -22.22 -20.02 -13.50
C PRO A 60 -20.93 -19.92 -14.31
N VAL A 61 -20.56 -20.97 -15.06
CA VAL A 61 -19.27 -21.00 -15.81
C VAL A 61 -19.21 -19.91 -16.90
N PRO A 62 -20.22 -19.75 -17.79
CA PRO A 62 -20.27 -18.61 -18.71
C PRO A 62 -20.20 -17.22 -18.03
N LYS A 63 -20.82 -17.05 -16.85
CA LYS A 63 -20.74 -15.80 -16.08
C LYS A 63 -19.35 -15.51 -15.52
N LEU A 64 -18.60 -16.54 -15.11
CA LEU A 64 -17.21 -16.41 -14.70
C LEU A 64 -16.30 -16.01 -15.89
N LEU A 65 -16.55 -16.57 -17.08
CA LEU A 65 -15.83 -16.19 -18.31
C LEU A 65 -16.13 -14.74 -18.72
N LEU A 66 -17.37 -14.25 -18.53
CA LEU A 66 -17.70 -12.84 -18.70
C LEU A 66 -16.89 -11.95 -17.72
N GLY A 67 -16.75 -12.35 -16.46
CA GLY A 67 -15.91 -11.63 -15.48
C GLY A 67 -14.45 -11.46 -15.95
N CYS A 68 -13.88 -12.50 -16.55
CA CYS A 68 -12.55 -12.45 -17.17
C CYS A 68 -12.46 -11.44 -18.33
N LEU A 69 -13.50 -11.33 -19.16
CA LEU A 69 -13.56 -10.36 -20.25
C LEU A 69 -13.74 -8.92 -19.74
N LEU A 70 -14.60 -8.73 -18.73
CA LEU A 70 -14.94 -7.42 -18.16
C LEU A 70 -13.76 -6.74 -17.46
N VAL A 71 -12.76 -7.49 -16.95
CA VAL A 71 -11.62 -6.90 -16.23
C VAL A 71 -10.52 -6.35 -17.14
N LEU A 72 -10.46 -6.74 -18.42
CA LEU A 72 -9.42 -6.34 -19.37
C LEU A 72 -9.19 -4.82 -19.46
N PRO A 73 -10.20 -3.92 -19.46
CA PRO A 73 -10.00 -2.47 -19.51
C PRO A 73 -9.30 -1.85 -18.29
N LEU A 74 -9.09 -2.64 -17.23
CA LEU A 74 -8.50 -2.21 -15.97
C LEU A 74 -7.03 -2.62 -15.83
N VAL A 75 -6.58 -3.60 -16.62
CA VAL A 75 -5.29 -4.30 -16.46
C VAL A 75 -4.29 -3.82 -17.51
N HIS A 76 -3.10 -3.43 -17.06
CA HIS A 76 -2.00 -2.96 -17.92
C HIS A 76 -0.81 -3.94 -17.97
N ASP A 77 -0.53 -4.67 -16.88
CA ASP A 77 0.43 -5.78 -16.83
C ASP A 77 -0.32 -7.11 -16.54
N ARG A 78 0.08 -8.20 -17.20
CA ARG A 78 -0.46 -9.55 -16.96
C ARG A 78 -0.32 -10.01 -15.51
N ARG A 79 0.71 -9.56 -14.78
CA ARG A 79 0.93 -9.87 -13.35
C ARG A 79 -0.23 -9.40 -12.47
N ASP A 80 -0.84 -8.26 -12.81
CA ASP A 80 -1.94 -7.66 -12.07
C ASP A 80 -3.32 -8.22 -12.45
N TYR A 81 -3.42 -9.02 -13.52
CA TYR A 81 -4.69 -9.55 -14.02
C TYR A 81 -5.47 -10.35 -12.98
N VAL A 82 -4.79 -11.29 -12.30
CA VAL A 82 -5.43 -12.15 -11.28
C VAL A 82 -5.92 -11.32 -10.08
N ARG A 83 -5.13 -10.31 -9.67
CA ARG A 83 -5.50 -9.39 -8.59
C ARG A 83 -6.72 -8.55 -8.97
N ALA A 84 -6.74 -7.98 -10.17
CA ALA A 84 -7.86 -7.21 -10.67
C ALA A 84 -9.13 -8.06 -10.81
N LEU A 85 -9.00 -9.32 -11.29
CA LEU A 85 -10.13 -10.25 -11.45
C LEU A 85 -10.73 -10.63 -10.09
N LEU A 86 -9.90 -10.93 -9.08
CA LEU A 86 -10.36 -11.20 -7.71
C LEU A 86 -11.06 -9.96 -7.11
N LEU A 87 -10.49 -8.77 -7.29
CA LEU A 87 -11.11 -7.52 -6.85
C LEU A 87 -12.41 -7.19 -7.60
N LEU A 88 -12.58 -7.65 -8.85
CA LEU A 88 -13.83 -7.53 -9.58
C LEU A 88 -14.92 -8.37 -8.91
N TYR A 89 -14.63 -9.63 -8.58
CA TYR A 89 -15.58 -10.48 -7.84
C TYR A 89 -15.88 -9.96 -6.42
N VAL A 90 -14.88 -9.42 -5.70
CA VAL A 90 -15.13 -8.73 -4.42
C VAL A 90 -16.06 -7.53 -4.62
N SER A 91 -15.85 -6.72 -5.66
CA SER A 91 -16.75 -5.59 -5.97
C SER A 91 -18.16 -6.03 -6.37
N ALA A 92 -18.31 -7.18 -7.04
CA ALA A 92 -19.59 -7.78 -7.37
C ALA A 92 -20.34 -8.21 -6.11
N CYS A 93 -19.67 -8.93 -5.20
CA CYS A 93 -20.24 -9.38 -3.92
C CYS A 93 -20.61 -8.19 -3.02
N LEU A 94 -19.77 -7.15 -2.94
CA LEU A 94 -20.08 -5.93 -2.20
C LEU A 94 -21.31 -5.20 -2.77
N MET A 95 -21.39 -5.04 -4.09
CA MET A 95 -22.51 -4.34 -4.74
C MET A 95 -23.82 -5.15 -4.65
N GLY A 96 -23.76 -6.47 -4.86
CA GLY A 96 -24.92 -7.36 -4.71
C GLY A 96 -25.41 -7.46 -3.26
N GLY A 97 -24.49 -7.59 -2.30
CA GLY A 97 -24.79 -7.59 -0.87
C GLY A 97 -25.38 -6.26 -0.39
N LEU A 98 -24.90 -5.13 -0.91
CA LEU A 98 -25.47 -3.80 -0.63
C LEU A 98 -26.89 -3.68 -1.17
N VAL A 99 -27.15 -4.08 -2.42
CA VAL A 99 -28.49 -4.09 -3.03
C VAL A 99 -29.45 -5.01 -2.25
N LEU A 100 -28.99 -6.19 -1.83
CA LEU A 100 -29.76 -7.11 -1.01
C LEU A 100 -30.11 -6.52 0.36
N CYS A 101 -29.11 -5.95 1.05
CA CYS A 101 -29.28 -5.30 2.35
C CYS A 101 -30.29 -4.14 2.28
N VAL A 102 -30.12 -3.23 1.33
CA VAL A 102 -31.05 -2.11 1.10
C VAL A 102 -32.45 -2.61 0.79
N CYS A 103 -32.61 -3.66 -0.03
CA CYS A 103 -33.92 -4.21 -0.34
C CYS A 103 -34.63 -4.79 0.89
N ILE A 104 -33.91 -5.49 1.77
CA ILE A 104 -34.47 -6.05 3.03
C ILE A 104 -34.85 -4.91 3.99
N LEU A 105 -34.00 -3.90 4.15
CA LEU A 105 -34.29 -2.71 4.98
C LEU A 105 -35.52 -1.92 4.50
N LEU A 106 -35.80 -1.93 3.19
CA LEU A 106 -36.99 -1.31 2.58
C LEU A 106 -38.25 -2.22 2.60
N GLY A 107 -38.23 -3.34 3.33
CA GLY A 107 -39.37 -4.25 3.45
C GLY A 107 -39.55 -5.21 2.28
N GLY A 108 -38.57 -5.31 1.38
CA GLY A 108 -38.54 -6.36 0.36
C GLY A 108 -38.26 -7.74 0.96
N SER A 109 -38.77 -8.79 0.33
CA SER A 109 -38.66 -10.16 0.85
C SER A 109 -37.96 -11.10 -0.13
N LEU A 110 -37.16 -12.02 0.41
CA LEU A 110 -36.65 -13.17 -0.34
C LEU A 110 -37.72 -14.25 -0.36
N ARG A 111 -38.33 -14.50 -1.52
CA ARG A 111 -39.24 -15.65 -1.73
C ARG A 111 -38.63 -16.58 -2.77
N SER A 112 -38.38 -17.83 -2.38
CA SER A 112 -37.81 -18.88 -3.24
C SER A 112 -36.52 -18.47 -3.97
N GLY A 113 -35.64 -17.72 -3.29
CA GLY A 113 -34.39 -17.20 -3.86
C GLY A 113 -34.55 -15.97 -4.77
N VAL A 114 -35.78 -15.54 -5.07
CA VAL A 114 -36.07 -14.32 -5.83
C VAL A 114 -36.26 -13.15 -4.86
N LEU A 115 -35.62 -12.02 -5.17
CA LEU A 115 -35.74 -10.78 -4.41
C LEU A 115 -37.00 -10.02 -4.85
N VAL A 116 -38.06 -10.09 -4.04
CA VAL A 116 -39.36 -9.46 -4.33
C VAL A 116 -39.45 -8.12 -3.59
N GLY A 117 -39.21 -7.03 -4.33
CA GLY A 117 -39.36 -5.65 -3.87
C GLY A 117 -40.07 -4.79 -4.92
N THR A 118 -40.87 -3.83 -4.47
CA THR A 118 -41.79 -3.05 -5.33
C THR A 118 -41.14 -1.93 -6.15
N ILE A 119 -39.82 -1.71 -6.05
CA ILE A 119 -39.18 -0.49 -6.56
C ILE A 119 -37.79 -0.73 -7.18
N PRO A 120 -37.68 -1.37 -8.37
CA PRO A 120 -36.38 -1.61 -9.03
C PRO A 120 -35.59 -0.32 -9.27
N LEU A 121 -36.23 0.71 -9.84
CA LEU A 121 -35.56 1.95 -10.27
C LEU A 121 -34.94 2.76 -9.11
N ARG A 122 -35.59 2.80 -7.93
CA ARG A 122 -35.05 3.55 -6.78
C ARG A 122 -33.88 2.82 -6.12
N ILE A 123 -33.88 1.49 -6.15
CA ILE A 123 -32.75 0.68 -5.65
C ILE A 123 -31.54 0.82 -6.59
N ALA A 124 -31.76 0.83 -7.91
CA ALA A 124 -30.71 1.13 -8.89
C ALA A 124 -30.12 2.54 -8.72
N LEU A 125 -30.95 3.57 -8.48
CA LEU A 125 -30.52 4.94 -8.20
C LEU A 125 -29.76 5.07 -6.86
N LEU A 126 -30.24 4.44 -5.78
CA LEU A 126 -29.51 4.37 -4.51
C LEU A 126 -28.16 3.68 -4.69
N GLY A 127 -28.13 2.57 -5.43
CA GLY A 127 -26.90 1.90 -5.84
C GLY A 127 -25.94 2.85 -6.55
N ALA A 128 -26.42 3.62 -7.54
CA ALA A 128 -25.60 4.60 -8.28
C ALA A 128 -25.07 5.73 -7.40
N VAL A 129 -25.87 6.27 -6.48
CA VAL A 129 -25.44 7.33 -5.55
C VAL A 129 -24.38 6.80 -4.59
N LEU A 130 -24.62 5.64 -3.95
CA LEU A 130 -23.66 5.04 -3.03
C LEU A 130 -22.36 4.66 -3.75
N SER A 131 -22.42 3.99 -4.90
CA SER A 131 -21.24 3.59 -5.68
C SER A 131 -20.53 4.73 -6.44
N ALA A 132 -21.12 5.92 -6.53
CA ALA A 132 -20.40 7.14 -6.89
C ALA A 132 -19.61 7.74 -5.70
N GLY A 133 -20.08 7.48 -4.47
CA GLY A 133 -19.42 7.85 -3.22
C GLY A 133 -18.34 6.86 -2.75
N LEU A 134 -18.63 5.56 -2.76
CA LEU A 134 -17.77 4.48 -2.26
C LEU A 134 -16.33 4.54 -2.82
N PRO A 135 -16.09 4.75 -4.14
CA PRO A 135 -14.74 4.95 -4.69
C PRO A 135 -13.96 6.13 -4.10
N ARG A 136 -14.64 7.18 -3.65
CA ARG A 136 -14.03 8.34 -2.99
C ARG A 136 -13.83 8.06 -1.50
N LEU A 137 -14.87 7.55 -0.83
CA LEU A 137 -14.84 7.18 0.59
C LEU A 137 -13.78 6.12 0.88
N PHE A 138 -13.72 5.04 0.09
CA PHE A 138 -12.68 4.02 0.22
C PHE A 138 -11.28 4.55 -0.09
N ARG A 139 -11.14 5.52 -1.00
CA ARG A 139 -9.85 6.19 -1.23
C ARG A 139 -9.47 7.14 -0.09
N MET A 140 -10.42 7.78 0.57
CA MET A 140 -10.18 8.59 1.77
C MET A 140 -9.80 7.71 2.98
N LEU A 141 -10.55 6.63 3.21
CA LEU A 141 -10.25 5.60 4.21
C LEU A 141 -8.88 4.97 3.93
N LYS A 142 -8.60 4.57 2.68
CA LYS A 142 -7.28 4.04 2.29
C LYS A 142 -6.18 5.07 2.53
N ASN A 143 -6.34 6.34 2.15
CA ASN A 143 -5.33 7.38 2.44
C ASN A 143 -5.16 7.69 3.95
N MET A 144 -6.05 7.16 4.81
CA MET A 144 -5.99 7.27 6.28
C MET A 144 -5.44 5.98 6.93
N PHE A 145 -5.60 4.82 6.28
CA PHE A 145 -5.14 3.51 6.75
C PHE A 145 -3.85 3.00 6.09
N ASP A 146 -3.50 3.45 4.88
CA ASP A 146 -2.13 3.45 4.34
C ASP A 146 -1.33 4.50 5.13
N GLY A 147 -1.17 4.24 6.43
CA GLY A 147 -0.35 5.04 7.32
C GLY A 147 1.05 5.12 6.74
N ARG A 148 1.54 6.37 6.62
CA ARG A 148 2.89 6.79 6.21
C ARG A 148 3.90 5.66 6.37
N GLU A 149 4.62 5.30 5.31
CA GLU A 149 5.74 4.33 5.37
C GLU A 149 6.68 4.71 6.52
N THR A 150 6.55 4.04 7.67
CA THR A 150 7.14 4.52 8.93
C THR A 150 8.66 4.38 8.92
N HIS A 151 9.22 3.58 8.01
CA HIS A 151 10.65 3.34 7.87
C HIS A 151 11.12 3.85 6.52
N VAL A 152 12.04 4.82 6.53
CA VAL A 152 12.57 5.48 5.33
C VAL A 152 14.10 5.38 5.33
N GLN A 153 14.69 5.04 4.17
CA GLN A 153 16.15 5.03 4.03
C GLN A 153 16.70 6.45 4.00
N ILE A 154 17.71 6.72 4.83
CA ILE A 154 18.44 7.98 4.87
C ILE A 154 19.95 7.76 4.64
N SER A 155 20.60 8.76 4.06
CA SER A 155 22.04 8.80 3.81
C SER A 155 22.60 10.09 4.39
N ILE A 156 23.32 9.97 5.52
CA ILE A 156 23.94 11.09 6.23
C ILE A 156 25.43 11.12 5.86
N VAL A 157 25.88 12.21 5.24
CA VAL A 157 27.29 12.44 4.90
C VAL A 157 27.90 13.30 6.01
N LEU A 158 28.75 12.70 6.82
CA LEU A 158 29.55 13.35 7.86
C LEU A 158 30.88 13.82 7.29
N SER A 159 31.76 14.38 8.13
CA SER A 159 33.06 14.88 7.67
C SER A 159 34.00 13.78 7.19
N ASP A 160 33.96 12.62 7.84
CA ASP A 160 34.84 11.46 7.67
C ASP A 160 34.19 10.28 6.92
N ARG A 161 32.87 10.10 7.06
CA ARG A 161 32.14 8.91 6.60
C ARG A 161 30.73 9.21 6.11
N THR A 162 30.15 8.28 5.37
CA THR A 162 28.70 8.28 5.07
C THR A 162 28.02 7.16 5.85
N LEU A 163 26.95 7.49 6.57
CA LEU A 163 26.04 6.52 7.18
C LEU A 163 24.85 6.32 6.25
N ALA A 164 24.46 5.06 6.03
CA ALA A 164 23.20 4.70 5.37
C ALA A 164 22.36 3.95 6.41
N LEU A 165 21.20 4.49 6.76
CA LEU A 165 20.41 4.08 7.92
C LEU A 165 18.91 3.98 7.56
N THR A 166 18.17 3.20 8.33
CA THR A 166 16.71 3.08 8.28
C THR A 166 16.10 3.91 9.40
N ALA A 167 15.50 5.05 9.05
CA ALA A 167 14.94 6.00 9.99
C ALA A 167 13.43 5.81 10.20
N LEU A 168 12.99 5.86 11.46
CA LEU A 168 11.59 5.92 11.83
C LEU A 168 11.03 7.34 11.58
N VAL A 169 9.97 7.46 10.79
CA VAL A 169 9.25 8.70 10.54
C VAL A 169 8.35 8.99 11.73
N ASP A 170 8.74 9.94 12.57
CA ASP A 170 7.94 10.38 13.71
C ASP A 170 7.40 11.80 13.48
N SER A 171 6.12 11.99 13.76
CA SER A 171 5.49 13.32 13.82
C SER A 171 5.37 13.89 15.23
N GLY A 172 5.75 13.14 16.27
CA GLY A 172 5.99 13.63 17.63
C GLY A 172 7.36 14.31 17.79
N ASN A 173 8.37 13.90 17.02
CA ASN A 173 9.67 14.56 16.98
C ASN A 173 9.57 15.99 16.41
N MET A 174 9.47 16.95 17.33
CA MET A 174 9.50 18.40 17.05
C MET A 174 10.85 19.04 17.42
N LEU A 175 11.93 18.27 17.57
CA LEU A 175 13.24 18.81 17.93
C LEU A 175 13.81 19.66 16.79
N THR A 176 14.15 20.91 17.13
CA THR A 176 14.79 21.89 16.26
C THR A 176 16.06 22.44 16.89
N GLU A 177 17.03 22.80 16.05
CA GLU A 177 18.28 23.41 16.49
C GLU A 177 18.03 24.90 16.83
N PRO A 178 18.45 25.39 18.02
CA PRO A 178 17.91 26.62 18.58
C PRO A 178 18.36 27.92 17.88
N ILE A 179 19.39 27.88 17.04
CA ILE A 179 19.93 29.07 16.35
C ILE A 179 19.35 29.20 14.94
N SER A 180 19.25 28.10 14.19
CA SER A 180 18.81 28.07 12.79
C SER A 180 17.36 27.61 12.58
N GLY A 181 16.73 27.04 13.61
CA GLY A 181 15.38 26.45 13.53
C GLY A 181 15.28 25.18 12.68
N LYS A 182 16.39 24.68 12.12
CA LYS A 182 16.42 23.43 11.34
C LYS A 182 15.99 22.24 12.22
N PRO A 183 15.21 21.28 11.70
CA PRO A 183 14.84 20.07 12.44
C PRO A 183 16.06 19.17 12.72
N ILE A 184 15.90 18.25 13.66
CA ILE A 184 16.96 17.32 14.10
C ILE A 184 16.57 15.87 13.79
N VAL A 185 17.50 15.16 13.15
CA VAL A 185 17.49 13.71 12.99
C VAL A 185 18.20 13.09 14.19
N ILE A 186 17.50 12.24 14.95
CA ILE A 186 18.12 11.48 16.03
C ILE A 186 18.69 10.19 15.42
N VAL A 187 19.92 9.80 15.74
CA VAL A 187 20.50 8.51 15.33
C VAL A 187 20.79 7.62 16.54
N GLN A 188 20.73 6.30 16.35
CA GLN A 188 20.93 5.33 17.42
C GLN A 188 22.33 5.47 18.05
N HIS A 189 22.37 5.24 19.37
CA HIS A 189 23.58 5.31 20.17
C HIS A 189 24.72 4.44 19.58
N GLY A 190 25.93 4.99 19.51
CA GLY A 190 27.13 4.33 18.96
C GLY A 190 27.38 4.57 17.46
N LEU A 191 26.39 5.06 16.69
CA LEU A 191 26.59 5.42 15.28
C LEU A 191 27.42 6.70 15.11
N LEU A 192 27.43 7.58 16.11
CA LEU A 192 28.26 8.78 16.17
C LEU A 192 29.54 8.52 16.98
N LYS A 193 30.58 8.01 16.30
CA LYS A 193 31.96 8.00 16.83
C LYS A 193 32.34 9.37 17.40
N ARG A 194 32.95 9.35 18.58
CA ARG A 194 33.45 10.52 19.32
C ARG A 194 34.99 10.62 19.14
N PRO A 195 35.62 11.80 19.30
CA PRO A 195 35.02 13.10 19.63
C PRO A 195 34.11 13.63 18.51
N LEU A 196 33.16 14.49 18.89
CA LEU A 196 32.26 15.18 17.98
C LEU A 196 32.62 16.67 17.97
N GLU A 197 33.09 17.16 16.83
CA GLU A 197 33.47 18.57 16.65
C GLU A 197 32.25 19.45 16.38
N ASN A 198 32.32 20.72 16.78
CA ASN A 198 31.29 21.75 16.51
C ASN A 198 29.86 21.36 16.95
N CYS A 199 29.74 20.61 18.03
CA CYS A 199 28.45 20.28 18.64
C CYS A 199 27.70 21.52 19.13
N ARG A 200 26.37 21.50 18.98
CA ARG A 200 25.44 22.45 19.59
C ARG A 200 24.56 21.70 20.60
N PRO A 201 24.44 22.16 21.86
CA PRO A 201 23.56 21.55 22.83
C PRO A 201 22.11 21.89 22.50
N VAL A 202 21.25 20.87 22.39
CA VAL A 202 19.82 21.02 22.14
C VAL A 202 19.04 20.41 23.28
N ALA A 203 18.21 21.20 23.95
CA ALA A 203 17.32 20.72 25.00
C ALA A 203 16.25 19.79 24.42
N TYR A 204 16.02 18.64 25.05
CA TYR A 204 14.95 17.72 24.71
C TYR A 204 14.07 17.42 25.92
N ARG A 205 12.83 17.01 25.66
CA ARG A 205 11.88 16.51 26.67
C ARG A 205 11.11 15.33 26.09
N THR A 206 11.20 14.17 26.75
CA THR A 206 10.37 12.99 26.51
C THR A 206 9.38 12.82 27.68
N ILE A 207 8.60 11.75 27.66
CA ILE A 207 7.77 11.36 28.80
C ILE A 207 8.66 10.91 29.98
N ASP A 208 9.79 10.28 29.69
CA ASP A 208 10.73 9.71 30.66
C ASP A 208 11.71 10.73 31.27
N GLY A 209 11.69 11.99 30.81
CA GLY A 209 12.52 13.05 31.38
C GLY A 209 12.86 14.21 30.44
N ALA A 210 13.85 15.00 30.83
CA ALA A 210 14.40 16.09 30.02
C ALA A 210 15.93 16.13 30.15
N GLY A 211 16.60 16.63 29.11
CA GLY A 211 18.07 16.69 29.07
C GLY A 211 18.56 17.47 27.86
N TYR A 212 19.83 17.24 27.48
CA TYR A 212 20.45 17.85 26.31
C TYR A 212 21.03 16.78 25.39
N LEU A 213 20.77 16.90 24.08
CA LEU A 213 21.48 16.18 23.03
C LEU A 213 22.60 17.05 22.48
N GLN A 214 23.68 16.43 22.00
CA GLN A 214 24.68 17.13 21.20
C GLN A 214 24.37 16.95 19.72
N ALA A 215 24.03 18.04 19.04
CA ALA A 215 23.68 18.06 17.63
C ALA A 215 24.86 18.58 16.78
N ILE A 216 25.16 17.90 15.68
CA ILE A 216 26.18 18.29 14.69
C ILE A 216 25.54 18.64 13.34
N GLU A 217 26.18 19.54 12.59
CA GLU A 217 25.76 19.88 11.23
C GLU A 217 26.48 18.96 10.22
N PRO A 218 25.77 18.06 9.50
CA PRO A 218 26.38 17.17 8.52
C PRO A 218 26.69 17.90 7.20
N LYS A 219 27.62 17.36 6.41
CA LYS A 219 27.91 17.90 5.05
C LYS A 219 26.73 17.76 4.09
N ARG A 220 25.87 16.74 4.29
CA ARG A 220 24.62 16.51 3.54
C ARG A 220 23.76 15.46 4.23
N ILE A 221 22.44 15.62 4.24
CA ILE A 221 21.49 14.50 4.45
C ILE A 221 20.71 14.28 3.16
N ARG A 222 20.47 13.01 2.82
CA ARG A 222 19.52 12.61 1.77
C ARG A 222 18.50 11.63 2.35
N VAL A 223 17.24 11.79 1.96
CA VAL A 223 16.10 10.94 2.34
C VAL A 223 15.55 10.29 1.07
N PHE A 224 15.27 8.98 1.10
CA PHE A 224 14.69 8.28 -0.05
C PHE A 224 13.15 8.21 0.07
N TYR A 225 12.46 9.10 -0.64
CA TYR A 225 10.99 9.09 -0.72
C TYR A 225 10.55 9.00 -2.19
N ARG A 226 10.38 7.76 -2.69
CA ARG A 226 10.32 7.35 -4.12
C ARG A 226 11.57 7.68 -4.95
N ARG A 227 12.30 8.74 -4.60
CA ARG A 227 13.59 9.18 -5.14
C ARG A 227 14.41 9.82 -4.01
N TRP A 228 15.70 9.99 -4.22
CA TRP A 228 16.56 10.70 -3.26
C TRP A 228 16.28 12.20 -3.26
N HIS A 229 16.05 12.75 -2.07
CA HIS A 229 15.87 14.17 -1.79
C HIS A 229 16.93 14.64 -0.80
N THR A 230 17.69 15.68 -1.12
CA THR A 230 18.55 16.38 -0.14
C THR A 230 17.68 17.15 0.84
N VAL A 231 18.04 17.14 2.13
CA VAL A 231 17.33 17.88 3.19
C VAL A 231 18.32 18.54 4.15
N ASP A 232 17.93 19.70 4.70
CA ASP A 232 18.72 20.46 5.66
C ASP A 232 18.23 20.19 7.10
N ALA A 233 19.01 19.41 7.84
CA ALA A 233 18.75 19.07 9.24
C ALA A 233 20.06 18.86 10.00
N PHE A 234 20.00 19.03 11.32
CA PHE A 234 21.08 18.62 12.23
C PHE A 234 20.96 17.13 12.58
N VAL A 235 22.03 16.52 13.07
CA VAL A 235 22.06 15.11 13.49
C VAL A 235 22.51 15.04 14.95
N ALA A 236 21.78 14.31 15.79
CA ALA A 236 22.08 14.15 17.21
C ALA A 236 22.09 12.67 17.63
N GLU A 237 22.96 12.31 18.58
CA GLU A 237 22.99 10.95 19.13
C GLU A 237 21.86 10.74 20.14
N SER A 238 21.14 9.62 20.04
CA SER A 238 20.15 9.20 21.04
C SER A 238 20.83 8.84 22.38
N PRO A 239 20.29 9.26 23.53
CA PRO A 239 20.81 8.87 24.84
C PRO A 239 20.48 7.40 25.17
N THR A 240 19.48 6.82 24.50
CA THR A 240 19.01 5.44 24.67
C THR A 240 18.95 4.70 23.34
N PRO A 241 19.01 3.35 23.31
CA PRO A 241 18.81 2.58 22.09
C PRO A 241 17.40 2.78 21.51
N ILE A 242 17.32 3.05 20.21
CA ILE A 242 16.04 3.18 19.49
C ILE A 242 15.52 1.77 19.17
N ALA A 243 14.28 1.46 19.54
CA ALA A 243 13.68 0.17 19.28
C ALA A 243 13.16 0.07 17.83
N GLY A 244 13.69 -0.88 17.06
CA GLY A 244 13.18 -1.18 15.71
C GLY A 244 13.51 -0.16 14.61
N ALA A 245 14.43 0.79 14.85
CA ALA A 245 14.96 1.70 13.84
C ALA A 245 16.37 2.20 14.22
N GLU A 246 17.15 2.61 13.23
CA GLU A 246 18.54 3.08 13.41
C GLU A 246 18.60 4.62 13.58
N ALA A 247 17.49 5.31 13.29
CA ALA A 247 17.33 6.75 13.43
C ALA A 247 15.85 7.13 13.63
N ILE A 248 15.57 8.38 14.01
CA ILE A 248 14.25 9.00 14.04
C ILE A 248 14.30 10.29 13.21
N LEU A 249 13.40 10.40 12.24
CA LEU A 249 13.27 11.50 11.29
C LEU A 249 11.99 12.29 11.60
N ALA A 250 12.12 13.59 11.85
CA ALA A 250 10.95 14.47 11.97
C ALA A 250 10.14 14.48 10.67
N ALA A 251 8.81 14.33 10.75
CA ALA A 251 7.94 14.25 9.58
C ALA A 251 7.99 15.48 8.64
N SER A 252 8.49 16.62 9.12
CA SER A 252 8.76 17.84 8.32
C SER A 252 9.85 17.65 7.25
N LEU A 253 10.71 16.64 7.39
CA LEU A 253 11.79 16.33 6.45
C LEU A 253 11.34 15.43 5.28
N ILE A 254 10.09 14.98 5.27
CA ILE A 254 9.51 14.29 4.11
C ILE A 254 8.96 15.34 3.14
N PRO A 255 9.32 15.32 1.85
CA PRO A 255 8.71 16.17 0.85
C PRO A 255 7.20 15.94 0.79
N ALA A 256 6.42 16.94 1.21
CA ALA A 256 4.97 16.87 1.16
C ALA A 256 4.49 16.57 -0.28
N GLU A 257 3.52 15.65 -0.43
CA GLU A 257 2.92 15.39 -1.73
C GLU A 257 2.19 16.64 -2.24
N ARG A 258 2.87 17.44 -3.08
CA ARG A 258 2.22 18.35 -4.02
C ARG A 258 1.40 17.51 -5.01
N ARG A 259 0.17 17.18 -4.62
CA ARG A 259 -0.89 16.84 -5.58
C ARG A 259 -0.91 17.94 -6.64
N GLY A 260 -0.98 17.55 -7.91
CA GLY A 260 -1.08 18.50 -9.01
C GLY A 260 -2.30 19.41 -8.84
N GLN A 261 -2.05 20.66 -8.48
CA GLN A 261 -2.93 21.79 -8.74
C GLN A 261 -2.29 22.61 -9.86
N ASN A 262 -3.14 23.20 -10.71
CA ASN A 262 -2.74 23.71 -12.01
C ASN A 262 -1.66 24.80 -11.90
N ALA A 263 -0.63 24.69 -12.74
CA ALA A 263 0.38 25.72 -12.97
C ALA A 263 0.49 25.98 -14.47
N GLU A 264 -0.60 26.47 -15.06
CA GLU A 264 -0.59 27.13 -16.37
C GLU A 264 -0.74 28.64 -16.16
N THR A 265 -0.20 29.43 -17.11
CA THR A 265 -0.20 30.91 -17.15
C THR A 265 0.96 31.61 -16.42
N SER A 266 2.01 31.93 -17.20
CA SER A 266 2.94 33.07 -17.05
C SER A 266 3.82 33.16 -15.78
N GLY A 267 5.13 33.40 -15.85
CA GLY A 267 6.11 33.50 -16.95
C GLY A 267 7.52 33.43 -16.31
N GLY A 268 8.64 33.25 -17.01
CA GLY A 268 8.95 33.63 -18.37
C GLY A 268 10.27 34.41 -18.42
N MET A 269 11.39 33.75 -18.08
CA MET A 269 12.74 34.16 -18.51
C MET A 269 13.66 32.93 -18.54
N ALA A 270 14.68 32.94 -19.39
CA ALA A 270 15.55 31.79 -19.65
C ALA A 270 16.85 31.82 -18.82
N GLU A 271 17.42 30.65 -18.57
CA GLU A 271 18.88 30.49 -18.44
C GLU A 271 19.28 29.12 -19.03
N THR A 272 20.47 29.06 -19.65
CA THR A 272 20.84 27.99 -20.59
C THR A 272 21.64 26.84 -19.95
N PRO A 273 21.43 25.57 -20.37
CA PRO A 273 22.31 24.48 -19.95
C PRO A 273 23.69 24.61 -20.61
N ILE A 274 24.74 24.66 -19.80
CA ILE A 274 26.12 24.57 -20.31
C ILE A 274 26.41 23.13 -20.71
N SER A 275 27.06 22.96 -21.88
CA SER A 275 27.39 21.66 -22.46
C SER A 275 28.33 20.83 -21.60
N ALA A 276 28.25 19.51 -21.76
CA ALA A 276 29.29 18.59 -21.30
C ALA A 276 30.63 18.85 -22.02
N ALA A 277 31.74 18.86 -21.27
CA ALA A 277 33.09 18.47 -21.70
C ALA A 277 34.07 18.50 -20.50
N ALA A 278 34.20 17.41 -19.76
CA ALA A 278 35.32 17.15 -18.85
C ALA A 278 35.50 15.63 -18.73
N SER A 279 36.55 15.09 -19.33
CA SER A 279 36.79 13.64 -19.37
C SER A 279 37.64 13.16 -18.19
N GLU A 280 37.58 11.85 -17.95
CA GLU A 280 38.63 10.99 -17.38
C GLU A 280 39.67 11.61 -16.44
N ALA A 281 39.59 11.28 -15.14
CA ALA A 281 40.66 10.48 -14.49
C ALA A 281 40.33 10.10 -13.03
N GLN A 282 40.30 8.77 -12.79
CA GLN A 282 40.98 8.03 -11.71
C GLN A 282 40.13 6.88 -11.14
N GLN A 283 40.72 5.69 -11.15
CA GLN A 283 40.17 4.46 -10.57
C GLN A 283 40.61 4.34 -9.10
N GLY A 284 39.74 3.80 -8.24
CA GLY A 284 40.00 3.65 -6.81
C GLY A 284 39.11 2.56 -6.18
N THR A 285 39.60 1.33 -6.17
CA THR A 285 38.82 0.14 -5.81
C THR A 285 38.69 -0.08 -4.30
N VAL A 286 37.45 -0.21 -3.79
CA VAL A 286 37.10 -1.14 -2.71
C VAL A 286 35.70 -1.71 -3.00
N LEU A 287 35.55 -3.04 -3.00
CA LEU A 287 34.24 -3.69 -3.02
C LEU A 287 33.78 -4.01 -1.59
N HIS A 288 32.47 -3.97 -1.35
CA HIS A 288 31.82 -4.90 -0.43
C HIS A 288 30.45 -5.28 -0.97
N THR A 289 30.34 -6.52 -1.48
CA THR A 289 29.10 -7.07 -2.04
C THR A 289 28.56 -8.14 -1.11
N PHE A 290 27.40 -7.90 -0.52
CA PHE A 290 26.57 -8.91 0.14
C PHE A 290 25.10 -8.53 -0.09
N GLY A 291 24.17 -9.46 -0.29
CA GLY A 291 24.31 -10.92 -0.35
C GLY A 291 22.92 -11.53 -0.20
N ARG A 292 22.16 -11.60 -1.30
CA ARG A 292 20.70 -11.77 -1.26
C ARG A 292 20.29 -13.20 -1.61
N ASN A 293 19.61 -13.84 -0.67
CA ASN A 293 18.92 -15.15 -0.75
C ASN A 293 19.81 -16.40 -0.83
N ALA A 294 19.70 -17.26 0.18
CA ALA A 294 20.02 -18.68 0.12
C ALA A 294 18.95 -19.46 0.93
N ALA A 295 17.87 -19.86 0.27
CA ALA A 295 16.79 -20.66 0.85
C ALA A 295 16.17 -21.55 -0.24
N ALA A 296 16.04 -22.85 0.04
CA ALA A 296 15.80 -23.95 -0.91
C ALA A 296 16.96 -24.14 -1.94
N ALA A 297 17.30 -25.36 -2.39
CA ALA A 297 16.59 -26.65 -2.33
C ALA A 297 17.58 -27.85 -2.31
N VAL A 298 17.05 -29.09 -2.38
CA VAL A 298 17.76 -30.39 -2.60
C VAL A 298 18.53 -30.88 -1.34
N CYS A 299 18.48 -32.13 -0.86
CA CYS A 299 17.85 -33.42 -1.25
C CYS A 299 17.19 -34.07 0.00
N GLY A 300 16.54 -35.25 0.00
CA GLY A 300 16.28 -36.18 -1.12
C GLY A 300 16.40 -37.69 -0.81
N GLY A 301 16.22 -38.14 0.43
CA GLY A 301 15.76 -39.52 0.75
C GLY A 301 16.78 -40.67 0.94
N GLY A 302 16.66 -41.37 2.09
CA GLY A 302 16.29 -42.80 2.07
C GLY A 302 17.31 -43.90 2.47
N ARG A 303 17.12 -44.45 3.70
CA ARG A 303 17.49 -45.84 4.15
C ARG A 303 19.01 -46.12 4.26
N THR A 304 19.54 -46.93 5.19
CA THR A 304 19.04 -47.78 6.31
C THR A 304 20.16 -47.79 7.40
N GLY A 305 20.13 -48.44 8.58
CA GLY A 305 19.24 -49.41 9.24
C GLY A 305 20.07 -50.42 10.07
N VAL A 306 19.41 -51.23 10.93
CA VAL A 306 19.99 -52.33 11.79
C VAL A 306 20.85 -51.83 12.98
N ASP A 307 20.81 -52.40 14.21
CA ASP A 307 19.85 -53.20 15.00
C ASP A 307 20.37 -53.36 16.47
N GLN A 308 19.54 -53.81 17.42
CA GLN A 308 19.89 -54.34 18.78
C GLN A 308 20.53 -53.35 19.80
N THR A 309 20.47 -53.50 21.14
CA THR A 309 19.90 -54.52 22.08
C THR A 309 19.61 -53.85 23.46
N LEU A 310 18.76 -54.49 24.30
CA LEU A 310 18.82 -54.72 25.79
C LEU A 310 19.60 -53.73 26.71
N ASP A 311 19.25 -53.46 27.97
CA ASP A 311 18.17 -53.86 28.91
C ASP A 311 17.99 -52.67 29.93
N ASP A 312 17.49 -52.69 31.18
CA ASP A 312 17.14 -53.69 32.22
C ASP A 312 16.05 -53.09 33.18
N GLY A 313 15.74 -53.76 34.32
CA GLY A 313 14.81 -53.29 35.36
C GLY A 313 15.32 -52.17 36.28
N GLY A 314 14.56 -51.71 37.28
CA GLY A 314 13.20 -52.11 37.69
C GLY A 314 12.82 -51.56 39.08
N THR A 315 11.61 -51.90 39.57
CA THR A 315 11.09 -51.74 40.96
C THR A 315 11.00 -50.33 41.58
N GLY A 316 9.87 -50.02 42.24
CA GLY A 316 9.68 -48.83 43.07
C GLY A 316 8.20 -48.57 43.41
N SER A 317 7.69 -49.19 44.48
CA SER A 317 6.26 -49.24 44.82
C SER A 317 5.92 -48.57 46.15
N GLN A 318 4.76 -47.88 46.19
CA GLN A 318 4.08 -47.32 47.39
C GLN A 318 4.84 -46.13 48.03
N GLU A 319 4.21 -45.11 48.63
CA GLU A 319 2.96 -45.08 49.43
C GLU A 319 2.08 -43.81 49.23
N ARG A 320 0.78 -43.97 49.55
CA ARG A 320 -0.12 -43.12 50.38
C ARG A 320 0.00 -41.58 50.36
N ALA A 321 -1.05 -40.81 50.05
CA ALA A 321 -2.28 -40.50 50.83
C ALA A 321 -2.20 -39.05 51.39
N ASP A 322 -3.30 -38.32 51.62
CA ASP A 322 -4.74 -38.60 51.44
C ASP A 322 -5.38 -37.72 50.34
#